data_AF-A0A9X2PHD8-F1
#
_entry.id   AF-A0A9X2PHD8-F1
#
_cell.length_a   1.000
_cell.length_b   1.000
_cell.length_c   1.000
_cell.angle_alpha   90.00
_cell.angle_beta   90.00
_cell.angle_gamma   90.00
#
_symmetry.space_group_name_H-M   'P 1'
#
loop_
_entity.id
_entity.type
_entity.pdbx_description
1 polymer ?
#
loop_
_entity_poly.entity_id
_entity_poly.type
_entity_poly.pdbx_seq_one_letter_code
_entity_poly.pdbx_strand_id
1 'polypeptide(L)' 'MNELPEISRQLERFVARRLVEFDQAAWKELTIQKRKECIQAARRALKAERNFFARQTPAAAPAPAE' A
#
# COMPACT_ATOMS: atom_id res chain seq x y z
N MET A 1 -20.72 2.78 -3.80
CA MET A 1 -19.66 1.83 -3.40
C MET A 1 -18.39 2.20 -4.16
N ASN A 2 -17.49 2.94 -3.53
CA ASN A 2 -16.14 3.22 -4.05
C ASN A 2 -15.15 2.83 -2.95
N GLU A 3 -15.21 1.56 -2.55
CA GLU A 3 -14.25 1.02 -1.59
C GLU A 3 -12.96 0.73 -2.33
N LEU A 4 -11.92 1.49 -2.00
CA LEU A 4 -10.57 1.20 -2.45
C LEU A 4 -10.24 -0.26 -2.10
N PRO A 5 -9.74 -1.05 -3.06
CA PRO A 5 -9.52 -2.48 -2.88
C PRO A 5 -8.67 -2.75 -1.63
N GLU A 6 -9.00 -3.83 -0.93
CA GLU A 6 -8.28 -4.20 0.29
C GLU A 6 -6.78 -4.43 0.00
N ILE A 7 -5.94 -3.92 0.91
CA ILE A 7 -4.49 -4.14 0.84
C ILE A 7 -4.21 -5.61 1.14
N SER A 8 -4.08 -6.40 0.09
CA SER A 8 -3.78 -7.82 0.16
C SER A 8 -2.30 -8.07 0.50
N ARG A 9 -2.01 -9.17 1.20
CA ARG A 9 -0.62 -9.57 1.53
C ARG A 9 0.28 -9.74 0.30
N GLN A 10 -0.29 -10.12 -0.84
CA GLN A 10 0.44 -10.17 -2.11
C GLN A 10 0.86 -8.78 -2.59
N LEU A 11 -0.01 -7.78 -2.46
CA LEU A 11 0.28 -6.39 -2.81
C LEU A 11 1.36 -5.80 -1.90
N GLU A 12 1.27 -6.04 -0.59
CA GLU A 12 2.30 -5.61 0.37
C GLU A 12 3.68 -6.17 0.00
N ARG A 13 3.76 -7.45 -0.37
CA ARG A 13 5.01 -8.10 -0.80
C ARG A 13 5.52 -7.56 -2.14
N PHE A 14 4.63 -7.30 -3.09
CA PHE A 14 4.99 -6.73 -4.38
C PHE A 14 5.58 -5.33 -4.21
N VAL A 15 4.88 -4.46 -3.47
CA VAL A 15 5.34 -3.09 -3.18
C VAL A 15 6.61 -3.10 -2.33
N ALA A 16 6.74 -4.00 -1.35
CA ALA A 16 7.96 -4.16 -0.57
C ALA A 16 9.18 -4.58 -1.41
N ARG A 17 8.99 -5.36 -2.47
CA ARG A 17 10.07 -5.67 -3.42
C ARG A 17 10.41 -4.46 -4.28
N ARG A 18 9.40 -3.74 -4.74
CA ARG A 18 9.55 -2.60 -5.66
C ARG A 18 10.14 -1.36 -4.98
N LEU A 19 9.76 -1.07 -3.74
CA LEU A 19 10.26 0.07 -2.95
C LEU A 19 11.75 0.01 -2.65
N VAL A 20 12.35 -1.16 -2.74
CA VAL A 20 13.74 -1.38 -2.32
C VAL A 20 14.63 -1.73 -3.51
N GLU A 21 14.08 -1.62 -4.74
CA GLU A 21 14.75 -1.92 -6.02
C GLU A 21 15.54 -3.24 -6.01
N PHE A 22 15.16 -4.17 -5.13
CA PHE A 22 15.89 -5.40 -4.96
C PHE A 22 15.49 -6.37 -6.07
N ASP A 23 16.49 -6.81 -6.82
CA ASP A 23 16.33 -7.95 -7.70
C ASP A 23 15.83 -9.17 -6.89
N GLN A 24 15.14 -10.10 -7.54
CA GLN A 24 14.50 -11.24 -6.88
C GLN A 24 15.53 -12.10 -6.11
N ALA A 25 16.78 -12.11 -6.58
CA ALA A 25 17.93 -12.71 -5.91
C ALA A 25 18.28 -11.99 -4.60
N ALA A 26 18.44 -10.67 -4.63
CA ALA A 26 18.79 -9.88 -3.45
C ALA A 26 17.70 -9.95 -2.36
N TRP A 27 16.42 -10.05 -2.74
CA TRP A 27 15.34 -10.29 -1.78
C TRP A 27 15.51 -11.62 -1.01
N LYS A 28 16.01 -12.66 -1.68
CA LYS A 28 16.28 -13.98 -1.06
C LYS A 28 17.50 -13.95 -0.13
N GLU A 29 18.40 -12.99 -0.31
CA GLU A 29 19.57 -12.80 0.56
C GLU A 29 19.29 -11.90 1.78
N LEU A 30 18.20 -11.12 1.75
CA LEU A 30 17.78 -10.34 2.91
C LEU A 30 17.48 -11.21 4.12
N THR A 31 17.98 -10.77 5.28
CA THR A 31 17.62 -11.36 6.57
C THR A 31 16.12 -11.24 6.84
N ILE A 32 15.58 -12.16 7.64
CA ILE A 32 14.15 -12.18 8.00
C ILE A 32 13.72 -10.84 8.59
N GLN A 33 14.57 -10.21 9.40
CA GLN A 33 14.30 -8.93 10.01
C GLN A 33 14.21 -7.81 8.96
N LYS A 34 15.15 -7.75 8.01
CA LYS A 34 15.14 -6.73 6.95
C LYS A 34 13.92 -6.88 6.04
N ARG A 35 13.53 -8.11 5.71
CA ARG A 35 12.27 -8.37 4.97
C ARG A 35 11.03 -7.87 5.71
N LYS A 36 10.97 -8.06 7.03
CA LYS A 36 9.87 -7.54 7.85
C LYS A 36 9.82 -6.01 7.80
N GLU A 37 10.96 -5.33 7.91
CA GLU A 37 11.04 -3.88 7.79
C GLU A 37 10.54 -3.39 6.42
N CYS A 38 10.96 -4.02 5.33
CA CYS A 38 10.49 -3.69 3.97
C CYS A 38 8.97 -3.87 3.83
N ILE A 39 8.41 -4.97 4.35
CA ILE A 39 6.96 -5.22 4.32
C ILE A 39 6.21 -4.17 5.16
N GLN A 40 6.74 -3.78 6.33
CA GLN A 40 6.14 -2.73 7.16
C GLN A 40 6.18 -1.36 6.47
N ALA A 41 7.30 -1.01 5.82
CA ALA A 41 7.41 0.21 5.04
C ALA A 41 6.40 0.23 3.88
N ALA A 42 6.28 -0.88 3.15
CA ALA A 42 5.30 -1.02 2.07
C ALA A 42 3.84 -0.89 2.56
N ARG A 43 3.51 -1.52 3.71
CA ARG A 43 2.20 -1.36 4.33
C ARG A 43 1.90 0.09 4.68
N ARG A 44 2.88 0.82 5.24
CA ARG A 44 2.73 2.24 5.60
C ARG A 44 2.51 3.09 4.34
N ALA A 45 3.29 2.86 3.29
CA ALA A 45 3.13 3.55 2.00
C ALA A 45 1.75 3.30 1.40
N LEU A 46 1.33 2.04 1.29
CA LEU A 46 0.00 1.67 0.78
C LEU A 46 -1.14 2.27 1.62
N LYS A 47 -1.00 2.31 2.95
CA LYS A 47 -1.99 2.94 3.83
C LYS A 47 -2.03 4.46 3.62
N ALA A 48 -0.88 5.10 3.46
CA ALA A 48 -0.78 6.53 3.18
C ALA A 48 -1.40 6.86 1.81
N GLU A 49 -1.10 6.10 0.76
CA GLU A 49 -1.72 6.21 -0.56
C GLU A 49 -3.23 6.00 -0.46
N ARG A 50 -3.69 4.94 0.20
CA ARG A 50 -5.13 4.68 0.34
C ARG A 50 -5.83 5.82 1.08
N ASN A 51 -5.20 6.39 2.11
CA ASN A 51 -5.73 7.56 2.82
C ASN A 51 -5.71 8.80 1.92
N PHE A 52 -4.65 9.00 1.14
CA PHE A 52 -4.56 10.07 0.16
C PHE A 52 -5.67 9.96 -0.89
N PHE A 53 -5.87 8.79 -1.50
CA PHE A 53 -6.97 8.54 -2.42
C PHE A 53 -8.34 8.67 -1.75
N ALA A 54 -8.52 8.19 -0.53
CA ALA A 54 -9.78 8.36 0.20
C ALA A 54 -10.09 9.83 0.50
N ARG A 55 -9.08 10.67 0.70
CA ARG A 55 -9.21 12.13 0.89
C ARG A 55 -9.33 12.88 -0.43
N GLN A 56 -8.74 12.35 -1.51
CA GLN A 56 -8.83 12.89 -2.87
C GLN A 56 -10.10 12.48 -3.60
N THR A 57 -10.78 11.40 -3.18
CA THR A 57 -12.20 11.20 -3.42
C THR A 57 -12.88 12.36 -2.70
N PRO A 58 -13.21 13.46 -3.39
CA PRO A 58 -13.93 14.53 -2.75
C PRO A 58 -15.27 13.95 -2.35
N ALA A 59 -15.86 14.48 -1.29
CA ALA A 59 -17.27 14.83 -1.27
C ALA A 59 -18.05 14.38 -2.53
N ALA A 60 -18.46 13.10 -2.57
CA ALA A 60 -19.78 12.81 -3.11
C ALA A 60 -20.67 13.63 -2.16
N ALA A 61 -21.10 14.79 -2.66
CA ALA A 61 -21.85 15.77 -1.90
C ALA A 61 -22.92 15.04 -1.07
N PRO A 62 -23.19 15.41 0.19
CA PRO A 62 -24.57 15.27 0.62
C PRO A 62 -25.36 16.10 -0.39
N ALA A 63 -26.10 15.44 -1.29
CA ALA A 63 -27.01 16.15 -2.17
C ALA A 63 -27.92 17.00 -1.28
N PRO A 64 -27.92 18.35 -1.38
CA PRO A 64 -29.04 19.11 -0.89
C PRO A 64 -30.14 19.09 -1.97
N ALA A 65 -31.39 19.10 -1.49
CA ALA A 65 -32.66 19.09 -2.22
C ALA A 65 -33.08 17.70 -2.73
N GLU A 66 -34.28 17.21 -2.41
CA GLU A 66 -35.56 17.90 -2.20
C GLU A 66 -36.39 17.24 -1.07
#